data_AF-A0A976DPF7-F1
#
_entry.id   AF-A0A976DPF7-F1
#
_cell.length_a   1.000
_cell.length_b   1.000
_cell.length_c   1.000
_cell.angle_alpha   90.00
_cell.angle_beta   90.00
_cell.angle_gamma   90.00
#
_symmetry.space_group_name_H-M   'P 1'
#
loop_
_entity.id
_entity.type
_entity.pdbx_description
1 polymer ?
#
loop_
_entity_poly.entity_id
_entity_poly.type
_entity_poly.pdbx_seq_one_letter_code
_entity_poly.pdbx_strand_id
1 'polypeptide(L)'
;MVILAYILFFLGEISALGAVLGLAYLHKQHTPPLRVLLAYFVACVVAGIWKFVVLFGHQPTLWILNLFLVAEIVLVMLYCYYTAHQKRAKQVFFGLAFLLGLLSVVMYQSDKVSDASWINAVAIIAGTFYLFYETLEYSEQQYLTRTPHYWFLTAFLLYFTGSFFIFLHNRYVFVNGNSPSFYLEGFRYFLLVGRNALFCVGIWHVQPSLPLRYYLLGGWVLAALYAVFQYVVMFG
;
A
#
# COMPACT_ATOMS: atom_id res chain seq x y z
N MET A 1 10.94 14.69 -17.40
CA MET A 1 10.81 14.21 -16.00
C MET A 1 9.36 14.11 -15.51
N VAL A 2 8.48 15.10 -15.73
CA VAL A 2 7.02 14.98 -15.43
C VAL A 2 6.38 13.71 -16.02
N ILE A 3 6.78 13.34 -17.25
CA ILE A 3 6.34 12.11 -17.92
C ILE A 3 6.67 10.85 -17.12
N LEU A 4 7.81 10.81 -16.41
CA LEU A 4 8.22 9.65 -15.61
C LEU A 4 7.28 9.44 -14.41
N ALA A 5 6.93 10.50 -13.68
CA ALA A 5 6.02 10.40 -12.55
C ALA A 5 4.64 9.86 -12.99
N TYR A 6 4.15 10.29 -14.16
CA TYR A 6 2.91 9.78 -14.73
C TYR A 6 2.98 8.32 -15.18
N ILE A 7 4.09 7.91 -15.79
CA ILE A 7 4.29 6.50 -16.14
C ILE A 7 4.29 5.66 -14.86
N LEU A 8 5.07 6.00 -13.84
CA LEU A 8 5.11 5.25 -12.58
C LEU A 8 3.76 5.20 -11.88
N PHE A 9 3.01 6.31 -11.88
CA PHE A 9 1.65 6.35 -11.39
C PHE A 9 0.75 5.36 -12.12
N PHE A 10 0.76 5.39 -13.46
CA PHE A 10 -0.05 4.49 -14.28
C PHE A 10 0.33 3.01 -14.09
N LEU A 11 1.62 2.71 -13.95
CA LEU A 11 2.09 1.35 -13.63
C LEU A 11 1.65 0.90 -12.23
N GLY A 12 1.63 1.82 -11.26
CA GLY A 12 1.06 1.59 -9.92
C GLY A 12 -0.41 1.18 -9.98
N GLU A 13 -1.22 1.86 -10.80
CA GLU A 13 -2.64 1.54 -10.96
C GLU A 13 -2.89 0.23 -11.71
N ILE A 14 -2.13 -0.04 -12.79
CA ILE A 14 -2.23 -1.32 -13.51
C ILE A 14 -1.85 -2.50 -12.60
N SER A 15 -0.79 -2.35 -11.80
CA SER A 15 -0.38 -3.39 -10.86
C SER A 15 -1.42 -3.61 -9.75
N ALA A 16 -2.08 -2.55 -9.27
CA ALA A 16 -3.19 -2.67 -8.33
C ALA A 16 -4.38 -3.43 -8.96
N LEU A 17 -4.71 -3.15 -10.23
CA LEU A 17 -5.76 -3.84 -10.97
C LEU A 17 -5.44 -5.33 -11.17
N GLY A 18 -4.19 -5.67 -11.47
CA GLY A 18 -3.72 -7.05 -11.51
C GLY A 18 -3.90 -7.79 -10.18
N ALA A 19 -3.60 -7.12 -9.06
CA ALA A 19 -3.82 -7.67 -7.73
C ALA A 19 -5.33 -7.85 -7.41
N VAL A 20 -6.19 -6.89 -7.77
CA VAL A 20 -7.66 -7.01 -7.65
C VAL A 20 -8.14 -8.25 -8.40
N LEU A 21 -7.75 -8.41 -9.66
CA LEU A 21 -8.18 -9.54 -10.49
C LEU A 21 -7.69 -10.88 -9.92
N GLY A 22 -6.44 -10.95 -9.47
CA GLY A 22 -5.89 -12.13 -8.83
C GLY A 22 -6.66 -12.52 -7.56
N LEU A 23 -7.04 -11.54 -6.74
CA LEU A 23 -7.82 -11.79 -5.51
C LEU A 23 -9.29 -12.09 -5.76
N ALA A 24 -9.92 -11.41 -6.72
CA ALA A 24 -11.29 -11.69 -7.13
C ALA A 24 -11.43 -13.13 -7.65
N TYR A 25 -10.41 -13.64 -8.35
CA TYR A 25 -10.35 -15.03 -8.78
C TYR A 25 -10.20 -16.01 -7.59
N LEU A 26 -9.36 -15.67 -6.61
CA LEU A 26 -9.20 -16.44 -5.37
C LEU A 26 -10.41 -16.37 -4.42
N HIS A 27 -11.31 -15.40 -4.62
CA HIS A 27 -12.46 -15.13 -3.74
C HIS A 27 -13.42 -16.32 -3.57
N LYS A 28 -13.32 -17.35 -4.42
CA LYS A 28 -14.00 -18.64 -4.23
C LYS A 28 -13.64 -19.31 -2.90
N GLN A 29 -12.49 -19.00 -2.30
CA GLN A 29 -12.10 -19.40 -0.95
C GLN A 29 -12.38 -18.24 0.02
N HIS A 30 -13.61 -18.20 0.57
CA HIS A 30 -14.15 -17.09 1.36
C HIS A 30 -13.52 -16.90 2.75
N THR A 31 -12.24 -16.54 2.85
CA THR A 31 -11.66 -16.12 4.14
C THR A 31 -11.95 -14.63 4.40
N PRO A 32 -12.37 -14.23 5.62
CA PRO A 32 -12.57 -12.82 5.98
C PRO A 32 -11.38 -11.88 5.66
N PRO A 33 -10.10 -12.23 5.94
CA PRO A 33 -8.98 -11.34 5.62
C PRO A 33 -8.84 -11.06 4.12
N LEU A 34 -9.16 -12.04 3.26
CA LEU A 34 -9.11 -11.87 1.80
C LEU A 34 -10.16 -10.88 1.30
N ARG A 35 -11.35 -10.86 1.92
CA ARG A 35 -12.41 -9.90 1.58
C ARG A 35 -12.00 -8.47 1.88
N VAL A 36 -11.37 -8.25 3.02
CA VAL A 36 -10.88 -6.92 3.41
C VAL A 36 -9.74 -6.49 2.49
N LEU A 37 -8.84 -7.41 2.14
CA LEU A 37 -7.76 -7.13 1.19
C LEU A 37 -8.31 -6.79 -0.20
N LEU A 38 -9.34 -7.50 -0.70
CA LEU A 38 -10.00 -7.15 -1.95
C LEU A 38 -10.61 -5.74 -1.89
N ALA A 39 -11.33 -5.42 -0.81
CA ALA A 39 -11.89 -4.07 -0.60
C ALA A 39 -10.79 -3.00 -0.57
N TYR A 40 -9.64 -3.29 0.04
CA TYR A 40 -8.47 -2.42 0.06
C TYR A 40 -7.94 -2.14 -1.36
N PHE A 41 -7.82 -3.14 -2.21
CA PHE A 41 -7.35 -2.91 -3.58
C PHE A 41 -8.36 -2.16 -4.43
N VAL A 42 -9.66 -2.46 -4.28
CA VAL A 42 -10.72 -1.71 -4.94
C VAL A 42 -10.63 -0.24 -4.51
N ALA A 43 -10.47 0.04 -3.22
CA ALA A 43 -10.28 1.40 -2.71
C ALA A 43 -9.03 2.06 -3.31
N CYS A 44 -7.91 1.35 -3.44
CA CYS A 44 -6.71 1.86 -4.09
C CYS A 44 -6.95 2.25 -5.56
N VAL A 45 -7.57 1.36 -6.35
CA VAL A 45 -7.86 1.61 -7.78
C VAL A 45 -8.81 2.80 -7.93
N VAL A 46 -9.86 2.87 -7.12
CA VAL A 46 -10.81 3.99 -7.14
C VAL A 46 -10.11 5.29 -6.75
N ALA A 47 -9.25 5.27 -5.73
CA ALA A 47 -8.44 6.42 -5.34
C ALA A 47 -7.48 6.88 -6.45
N GLY A 48 -6.89 5.93 -7.17
CA GLY A 48 -6.05 6.17 -8.34
C GLY A 48 -6.79 6.85 -9.47
N ILE A 49 -7.92 6.26 -9.90
CA ILE A 49 -8.79 6.86 -10.92
C ILE A 49 -9.21 8.27 -10.51
N TRP A 50 -9.55 8.47 -9.23
CA TRP A 50 -9.91 9.79 -8.73
C TRP A 50 -8.77 10.80 -8.83
N LYS A 51 -7.56 10.43 -8.39
CA LYS A 51 -6.37 11.28 -8.52
C LYS A 51 -6.10 11.68 -9.97
N PHE A 52 -6.31 10.75 -10.91
CA PHE A 52 -6.20 11.02 -12.34
C PHE A 52 -7.24 12.05 -12.79
N VAL A 53 -8.52 11.88 -12.44
CA VAL A 53 -9.59 12.84 -12.78
C VAL A 53 -9.29 14.24 -12.23
N VAL A 54 -8.83 14.33 -10.98
CA VAL A 54 -8.48 15.61 -10.32
C VAL A 54 -7.35 16.33 -11.04
N LEU A 55 -6.33 15.58 -11.47
CA LEU A 55 -5.19 16.12 -12.20
C LEU A 55 -5.60 16.83 -13.49
N PHE A 56 -6.56 16.29 -14.23
CA PHE A 56 -7.07 16.91 -15.47
C PHE A 56 -8.18 17.93 -15.21
N GLY A 57 -8.98 17.75 -14.16
CA GLY A 57 -10.16 18.56 -13.84
C GLY A 57 -9.89 19.89 -13.12
N HIS A 58 -8.65 20.20 -12.73
CA HIS A 58 -8.24 21.46 -12.07
C HIS A 58 -8.99 21.81 -10.77
N GLN A 59 -9.72 20.88 -10.16
CA GLN A 59 -10.46 21.14 -8.92
C GLN A 59 -9.76 20.57 -7.68
N PRO A 60 -9.48 21.38 -6.64
CA PRO A 60 -8.87 20.90 -5.41
C PRO A 60 -9.90 20.06 -4.61
N THR A 61 -9.88 18.74 -4.77
CA THR A 61 -10.72 17.81 -3.98
C THR A 61 -9.91 17.09 -2.90
N LEU A 62 -9.23 17.87 -2.05
CA LEU A 62 -8.46 17.36 -0.92
C LEU A 62 -9.30 16.47 0.01
N TRP A 63 -10.59 16.78 0.17
CA TRP A 63 -11.52 16.01 0.99
C TRP A 63 -11.67 14.55 0.53
N ILE A 64 -11.69 14.31 -0.78
CA ILE A 64 -11.82 12.96 -1.34
C ILE A 64 -10.52 12.17 -1.14
N LEU A 65 -9.38 12.81 -1.33
CA LEU A 65 -8.08 12.18 -1.08
C LEU A 65 -7.95 11.75 0.39
N ASN A 66 -8.47 12.54 1.31
CA ASN A 66 -8.50 12.20 2.73
C ASN A 66 -9.46 11.05 3.03
N LEU A 67 -10.63 11.03 2.40
CA LEU A 67 -11.57 9.90 2.52
C LEU A 67 -10.88 8.58 2.10
N PHE A 68 -10.13 8.60 1.00
CA PHE A 68 -9.36 7.44 0.56
C PHE A 68 -8.24 7.06 1.52
N LEU A 69 -7.56 8.03 2.13
CA LEU A 69 -6.55 7.76 3.16
C LEU A 69 -7.18 7.09 4.39
N VAL A 70 -8.33 7.60 4.87
CA VAL A 70 -9.07 6.98 5.98
C VAL A 70 -9.49 5.56 5.63
N ALA A 71 -10.04 5.35 4.43
CA ALA A 71 -10.42 4.03 3.96
C ALA A 71 -9.22 3.08 3.90
N GLU A 72 -8.08 3.52 3.37
CA GLU A 72 -6.82 2.76 3.32
C GLU A 72 -6.41 2.30 4.72
N ILE A 73 -6.37 3.20 5.70
CA ILE A 73 -5.97 2.88 7.08
C ILE A 73 -6.93 1.92 7.75
N VAL A 74 -8.24 2.19 7.65
CA VAL A 74 -9.27 1.35 8.27
C VAL A 74 -9.22 -0.06 7.69
N LEU A 75 -9.06 -0.19 6.37
CA LEU A 75 -8.98 -1.50 5.71
C LEU A 75 -7.71 -2.26 6.09
N VAL A 76 -6.57 -1.57 6.23
CA VAL A 76 -5.33 -2.21 6.72
C VAL A 76 -5.47 -2.68 8.16
N MET A 77 -6.07 -1.87 9.04
CA MET A 77 -6.30 -2.26 10.43
C MET A 77 -7.34 -3.39 10.55
N LEU A 78 -8.37 -3.41 9.72
CA LEU A 78 -9.31 -4.52 9.63
C LEU A 78 -8.63 -5.79 9.13
N TYR A 79 -7.72 -5.69 8.16
CA TYR A 79 -6.90 -6.82 7.74
C TYR A 79 -6.06 -7.37 8.91
N CYS A 80 -5.46 -6.49 9.71
CA CYS A 80 -4.72 -6.86 10.91
C CYS A 80 -5.63 -7.55 11.95
N TYR A 81 -6.82 -7.00 12.18
CA TYR A 81 -7.85 -7.58 13.06
C TYR A 81 -8.22 -9.01 12.67
N TYR A 82 -8.47 -9.28 11.39
CA TYR A 82 -8.86 -10.62 10.94
C TYR A 82 -7.70 -11.61 10.90
N THR A 83 -6.46 -11.12 10.77
CA THR A 83 -5.26 -11.96 10.71
C THR A 83 -4.76 -12.32 12.11
N ALA A 84 -4.93 -11.44 13.10
CA ALA A 84 -4.48 -11.70 14.47
C ALA A 84 -5.14 -12.96 15.08
N HIS A 85 -4.38 -13.73 15.85
CA HIS A 85 -4.90 -14.90 16.57
C HIS A 85 -5.43 -14.51 17.95
N GLN A 86 -4.71 -13.64 18.68
CA GLN A 86 -5.06 -13.24 20.04
C GLN A 86 -6.28 -12.29 20.09
N LYS A 87 -7.26 -12.60 20.95
CA LYS A 87 -8.46 -11.78 21.15
C LYS A 87 -8.15 -10.35 21.62
N ARG A 88 -7.12 -10.18 22.46
CA ARG A 88 -6.69 -8.85 22.94
C ARG A 88 -6.15 -7.99 21.79
N ALA A 89 -5.32 -8.58 20.93
CA ALA A 89 -4.80 -7.88 19.75
C ALA A 89 -5.91 -7.43 18.80
N LYS A 90 -6.93 -8.26 18.60
CA LYS A 90 -8.14 -7.88 17.84
C LYS A 90 -8.82 -6.64 18.42
N GLN A 91 -9.01 -6.58 19.74
CA GLN A 91 -9.60 -5.40 20.38
C GLN A 91 -8.74 -4.15 20.17
N VAL A 92 -7.41 -4.29 20.26
CA VAL A 92 -6.47 -3.20 20.00
C VAL A 92 -6.55 -2.74 18.55
N PHE A 93 -6.54 -3.64 17.57
CA PHE A 93 -6.64 -3.27 16.15
C PHE A 93 -7.97 -2.61 15.81
N PHE A 94 -9.08 -3.10 16.38
CA PHE A 94 -10.39 -2.47 16.20
C PHE A 94 -10.43 -1.06 16.82
N GLY A 95 -9.93 -0.93 18.05
CA GLY A 95 -9.83 0.36 18.74
C GLY A 95 -8.96 1.35 17.99
N LEU A 96 -7.80 0.91 17.48
CA LEU A 96 -6.91 1.72 16.65
C LEU A 96 -7.57 2.09 15.31
N ALA A 97 -8.23 1.16 14.63
CA ALA A 97 -8.95 1.46 13.38
C ALA A 97 -9.97 2.58 13.59
N PHE A 98 -10.76 2.49 14.65
CA PHE A 98 -11.76 3.48 15.01
C PHE A 98 -11.12 4.83 15.38
N LEU A 99 -10.13 4.81 16.27
CA LEU A 99 -9.47 6.02 16.77
C LEU A 99 -8.71 6.76 15.67
N LEU A 100 -7.98 6.05 14.80
CA LEU A 100 -7.24 6.65 13.69
C LEU A 100 -8.19 7.17 12.61
N GLY A 101 -9.30 6.47 12.35
CA GLY A 101 -10.34 6.94 11.46
C GLY A 101 -10.94 8.26 11.96
N LEU A 102 -11.31 8.31 13.24
CA LEU A 102 -11.86 9.51 13.88
C LEU A 102 -10.83 10.65 13.91
N LEU A 103 -9.58 10.36 14.28
CA LEU A 103 -8.49 11.33 14.27
C LEU A 103 -8.28 11.93 12.88
N SER A 104 -8.33 11.11 11.84
CA SER A 104 -8.16 11.57 10.45
C SER A 104 -9.30 12.49 10.00
N VAL A 105 -10.54 12.21 10.43
CA VAL A 105 -11.70 13.09 10.18
C VAL A 105 -11.59 14.42 10.95
N VAL A 106 -11.15 14.38 12.21
CA VAL A 106 -10.97 15.60 13.03
C VAL A 106 -9.84 16.47 12.49
N MET A 107 -8.69 15.86 12.19
CA MET A 107 -7.50 16.59 11.70
C MET A 107 -7.75 17.22 10.32
N TYR A 108 -8.65 16.64 9.52
CA TYR A 108 -9.10 17.25 8.28
C TYR A 108 -9.73 18.64 8.48
N GLN A 109 -10.56 18.83 9.51
CA GLN A 109 -11.19 20.13 9.76
C GLN A 109 -10.20 21.22 10.18
N SER A 110 -8.97 20.85 10.52
CA SER A 110 -7.94 21.76 11.04
C SER A 110 -6.82 22.09 10.06
N ASP A 111 -6.93 21.68 8.78
CA ASP A 111 -5.87 21.73 7.76
C ASP A 111 -4.56 20.99 8.12
N LYS A 112 -4.56 20.22 9.23
CA LYS A 112 -3.41 19.42 9.71
C LYS A 112 -3.40 17.99 9.18
N VAL A 113 -3.89 17.80 7.95
CA VAL A 113 -3.99 16.49 7.28
C VAL A 113 -2.63 15.76 7.25
N SER A 114 -1.55 16.51 7.06
CA SER A 114 -0.17 16.00 7.06
C SER A 114 0.20 15.35 8.40
N ASP A 115 -0.28 15.89 9.53
CA ASP A 115 0.00 15.36 10.87
C ASP A 115 -0.76 14.05 11.17
N ALA A 116 -1.96 13.87 10.63
CA ALA A 116 -2.67 12.60 10.81
C ALA A 116 -1.95 11.45 10.09
N SER A 117 -1.38 11.71 8.90
CA SER A 117 -0.78 10.70 8.04
C SER A 117 0.39 9.94 8.70
N TRP A 118 1.26 10.63 9.46
CA TRP A 118 2.40 9.96 10.10
C TRP A 118 1.99 9.12 11.31
N ILE A 119 1.02 9.58 12.11
CA ILE A 119 0.47 8.82 13.25
C ILE A 119 -0.13 7.51 12.73
N ASN A 120 -0.89 7.62 11.64
CA ASN A 120 -1.50 6.48 10.97
C ASN A 120 -0.42 5.50 10.46
N ALA A 121 0.64 6.01 9.82
CA ALA A 121 1.75 5.18 9.36
C ALA A 121 2.45 4.44 10.52
N VAL A 122 2.75 5.14 11.61
CA VAL A 122 3.38 4.54 12.81
C VAL A 122 2.52 3.42 13.39
N ALA A 123 1.21 3.63 13.50
CA ALA A 123 0.31 2.61 14.02
C ALA A 123 0.26 1.37 13.12
N ILE A 124 0.24 1.56 11.79
CA ILE A 124 0.26 0.44 10.84
C ILE A 124 1.61 -0.30 10.91
N ILE A 125 2.73 0.42 11.00
CA ILE A 125 4.07 -0.17 11.15
C ILE A 125 4.14 -1.01 12.43
N ALA A 126 3.67 -0.47 13.56
CA ALA A 126 3.64 -1.22 14.82
C ALA A 126 2.73 -2.46 14.71
N GLY A 127 1.58 -2.33 14.04
CA GLY A 127 0.66 -3.44 13.81
C GLY A 127 1.23 -4.55 12.94
N THR A 128 1.96 -4.21 11.87
CA THR A 128 2.61 -5.20 11.01
C THR A 128 3.75 -5.90 11.74
N PHE A 129 4.57 -5.19 12.52
CA PHE A 129 5.58 -5.81 13.39
C PHE A 129 4.97 -6.77 14.41
N TYR A 130 3.88 -6.37 15.07
CA TYR A 130 3.17 -7.25 15.99
C TYR A 130 2.70 -8.54 15.30
N LEU A 131 2.12 -8.43 14.10
CA LEU A 131 1.66 -9.62 13.36
C LEU A 131 2.82 -10.51 12.89
N PHE A 132 3.96 -9.93 12.52
CA PHE A 132 5.16 -10.71 12.25
C PHE A 132 5.62 -11.50 13.48
N TYR A 133 5.67 -10.85 14.64
CA TYR A 133 6.00 -11.51 15.91
C TYR A 133 4.99 -12.63 16.22
N GLU A 134 3.69 -12.36 16.10
CA GLU A 134 2.64 -13.36 16.32
C GLU A 134 2.78 -14.53 15.33
N THR A 135 3.11 -14.26 14.06
CA THR A 135 3.32 -15.33 13.07
C THR A 135 4.54 -16.18 13.43
N LEU A 136 5.62 -15.58 13.94
CA LEU A 136 6.80 -16.30 14.41
C LEU A 136 6.51 -17.18 15.64
N GLU A 137 5.66 -16.71 16.55
CA GLU A 137 5.31 -17.43 17.78
C GLU A 137 4.31 -18.58 17.52
N TYR A 138 3.35 -18.40 16.61
CA TYR A 138 2.26 -19.36 16.38
C TYR A 138 2.45 -20.26 15.16
N SER A 139 3.38 -19.97 14.24
CA SER A 139 3.61 -20.87 13.10
C SER A 139 4.61 -21.97 13.47
N GLU A 140 4.13 -23.21 13.48
CA GLU A 140 4.98 -24.41 13.37
C GLU A 140 5.62 -24.53 11.97
N GLN A 141 5.28 -23.63 11.04
CA GLN A 141 5.73 -23.67 9.66
C GLN A 141 7.19 -23.23 9.54
N GLN A 142 8.05 -24.15 9.13
CA GLN A 142 9.48 -23.90 8.86
C GLN A 142 9.74 -22.84 7.75
N TYR A 143 8.71 -22.34 7.05
CA TYR A 143 8.86 -21.44 5.90
C TYR A 143 7.78 -20.34 5.86
N LEU A 144 7.93 -19.29 6.68
CA LEU A 144 7.02 -18.13 6.68
C LEU A 144 6.84 -17.49 5.29
N THR A 145 7.90 -17.46 4.49
CA THR A 145 7.92 -16.91 3.13
C THR A 145 6.99 -17.64 2.15
N ARG A 146 6.47 -18.81 2.51
CA ARG A 146 5.51 -19.55 1.69
C ARG A 146 4.06 -19.16 1.96
N THR A 147 3.81 -18.26 2.90
CA THR A 147 2.44 -17.81 3.21
C THR A 147 2.10 -16.50 2.50
N PRO A 148 0.88 -16.34 1.97
CA PRO A 148 0.43 -15.07 1.38
C PRO A 148 0.46 -13.92 2.40
N HIS A 149 0.14 -14.22 3.66
CA HIS A 149 0.12 -13.25 4.75
C HIS A 149 1.48 -12.58 4.98
N TYR A 150 2.57 -13.36 4.93
CA TYR A 150 3.92 -12.82 5.04
C TYR A 150 4.21 -11.74 3.99
N TRP A 151 3.87 -12.02 2.73
CA TRP A 151 4.10 -11.07 1.62
C TRP A 151 3.23 -9.82 1.76
N PHE A 152 1.99 -9.97 2.22
CA PHE A 152 1.08 -8.85 2.43
C PHE A 152 1.54 -7.94 3.57
N LEU A 153 1.96 -8.51 4.70
CA LEU A 153 2.55 -7.76 5.81
C LEU A 153 3.84 -7.06 5.40
N THR A 154 4.69 -7.74 4.63
CA THR A 154 5.94 -7.14 4.09
C THR A 154 5.64 -5.96 3.18
N ALA A 155 4.64 -6.09 2.31
CA ALA A 155 4.21 -5.02 1.41
C ALA A 155 3.71 -3.79 2.19
N PHE A 156 2.85 -3.99 3.19
CA PHE A 156 2.38 -2.91 4.05
C PHE A 156 3.54 -2.26 4.80
N LEU A 157 4.41 -3.05 5.43
CA LEU A 157 5.56 -2.52 6.15
C LEU A 157 6.43 -1.65 5.24
N LEU A 158 6.80 -2.13 4.05
CA LEU A 158 7.63 -1.38 3.10
C LEU A 158 6.97 -0.07 2.67
N TYR A 159 5.68 -0.11 2.32
CA TYR A 159 4.96 1.07 1.85
C TYR A 159 4.81 2.14 2.95
N PHE A 160 4.39 1.74 4.15
CA PHE A 160 4.13 2.69 5.24
C PHE A 160 5.42 3.20 5.88
N THR A 161 6.46 2.38 6.02
CA THR A 161 7.79 2.86 6.47
C THR A 161 8.38 3.85 5.47
N GLY A 162 8.36 3.53 4.18
CA GLY A 162 8.86 4.44 3.16
C GLY A 162 8.06 5.75 3.09
N SER A 163 6.73 5.67 3.20
CA SER A 163 5.87 6.87 3.27
C SER A 163 6.15 7.72 4.51
N PHE A 164 6.43 7.09 5.67
CA PHE A 164 6.83 7.77 6.89
C PHE A 164 8.17 8.51 6.74
N PHE A 165 9.19 7.87 6.15
CA PHE A 165 10.47 8.52 5.90
C PHE A 165 10.37 9.68 4.91
N ILE A 166 9.51 9.55 3.88
CA ILE A 166 9.19 10.64 2.95
C ILE A 166 8.56 11.80 3.71
N PHE A 167 7.59 11.55 4.59
CA PHE A 167 6.96 12.60 5.39
C PHE A 167 7.98 13.35 6.25
N LEU A 168 8.86 12.63 6.96
CA LEU A 168 9.92 13.23 7.77
C LEU A 168 10.80 14.14 6.91
N HIS A 169 11.29 13.64 5.77
CA HIS A 169 12.15 14.42 4.87
C HIS A 169 11.42 15.62 4.26
N ASN A 170 10.15 15.48 3.88
CA ASN A 170 9.37 16.58 3.31
C ASN A 170 9.36 17.78 4.26
N ARG A 171 9.16 17.58 5.57
CA ARG A 171 9.24 18.66 6.55
C ARG A 171 10.62 19.32 6.64
N TYR A 172 11.70 18.54 6.59
CA TYR A 172 13.06 19.09 6.70
C TYR A 172 13.52 19.81 5.44
N VAL A 173 13.11 19.36 4.25
CA VAL A 173 13.67 19.90 3.01
C VAL A 173 12.93 21.12 2.49
N PHE A 174 11.62 21.24 2.72
CA PHE A 174 10.89 22.48 2.33
C PHE A 174 11.28 23.71 3.15
N VAL A 175 11.90 23.52 4.33
CA VAL A 175 12.47 24.62 5.13
C VAL A 175 13.69 25.25 4.43
N ASN A 176 14.35 24.55 3.50
CA ASN A 176 15.61 24.97 2.87
C ASN A 176 15.50 25.35 1.37
N GLY A 177 14.30 25.64 0.87
CA GLY A 177 14.08 26.41 -0.38
C GLY A 177 14.38 25.73 -1.73
N ASN A 178 15.12 24.62 -1.78
CA ASN A 178 15.39 23.89 -3.04
C ASN A 178 14.41 22.72 -3.17
N SER A 179 13.41 22.82 -4.05
CA SER A 179 12.27 21.90 -4.14
C SER A 179 12.68 20.48 -4.59
N PRO A 180 12.76 19.48 -3.69
CA PRO A 180 13.02 18.07 -4.00
C PRO A 180 11.71 17.27 -3.99
N SER A 181 10.58 17.98 -3.97
CA SER A 181 9.22 17.45 -3.91
C SER A 181 8.97 16.41 -5.00
N PHE A 182 9.57 16.63 -6.18
CA PHE A 182 9.51 15.71 -7.31
C PHE A 182 10.19 14.36 -7.03
N TYR A 183 11.39 14.35 -6.45
CA TYR A 183 12.11 13.10 -6.14
C TYR A 183 11.41 12.30 -5.04
N LEU A 184 10.88 13.00 -4.03
CA LEU A 184 10.11 12.39 -2.95
C LEU A 184 8.82 11.76 -3.48
N GLU A 185 8.14 12.43 -4.41
CA GLU A 185 6.92 11.91 -5.04
C GLU A 185 7.22 10.71 -5.96
N GLY A 186 8.31 10.77 -6.74
CA GLY A 186 8.81 9.66 -7.54
C GLY A 186 9.16 8.43 -6.68
N PHE A 187 9.82 8.64 -5.54
CA PHE A 187 10.11 7.57 -4.59
C PHE A 187 8.84 6.99 -3.96
N ARG A 188 7.83 7.82 -3.67
CA ARG A 188 6.51 7.33 -3.20
C ARG A 188 5.86 6.39 -4.21
N TYR A 189 5.90 6.73 -5.50
CA TYR A 189 5.37 5.84 -6.54
C TYR A 189 6.19 4.56 -6.70
N PHE A 190 7.51 4.63 -6.52
CA PHE A 190 8.34 3.43 -6.48
C PHE A 190 7.92 2.48 -5.35
N LEU A 191 7.71 3.00 -4.14
CA LEU A 191 7.21 2.21 -3.01
C LEU A 191 5.82 1.60 -3.28
N LEU A 192 4.94 2.35 -3.95
CA LEU A 192 3.62 1.87 -4.35
C LEU A 192 3.71 0.67 -5.31
N VAL A 193 4.58 0.75 -6.33
CA VAL A 193 4.84 -0.34 -7.27
C VAL A 193 5.43 -1.55 -6.53
N GLY A 194 6.41 -1.32 -5.65
CA GLY A 194 7.03 -2.38 -4.84
C GLY A 194 6.01 -3.10 -3.96
N ARG A 195 5.12 -2.36 -3.29
CA ARG A 195 4.01 -2.90 -2.49
C ARG A 195 3.11 -3.80 -3.34
N ASN A 196 2.65 -3.32 -4.49
CA ASN A 196 1.75 -4.09 -5.35
C ASN A 196 2.44 -5.34 -5.94
N ALA A 197 3.73 -5.27 -6.26
CA ALA A 197 4.51 -6.42 -6.67
C ALA A 197 4.57 -7.51 -5.58
N LEU A 198 4.85 -7.12 -4.34
CA LEU A 198 4.85 -8.06 -3.20
C LEU A 198 3.47 -8.68 -2.97
N PHE A 199 2.39 -7.93 -3.16
CA PHE A 199 1.04 -8.49 -3.13
C PHE A 199 0.80 -9.54 -4.22
N CYS A 200 1.24 -9.31 -5.45
CA CYS A 200 1.16 -10.32 -6.50
C CYS A 200 1.94 -11.60 -6.14
N VAL A 201 3.12 -11.47 -5.50
CA VAL A 201 3.88 -12.62 -5.00
C VAL A 201 3.09 -13.38 -3.93
N GLY A 202 2.46 -12.66 -2.99
CA GLY A 202 1.62 -13.28 -1.96
C GLY A 202 0.46 -14.09 -2.56
N ILE A 203 -0.24 -13.54 -3.54
CA ILE A 203 -1.35 -14.20 -4.26
C ILE A 203 -0.87 -15.49 -4.95
N TRP A 204 0.32 -15.48 -5.56
CA TRP A 204 0.87 -16.64 -6.25
C TRP A 204 1.08 -17.85 -5.32
N HIS A 205 1.54 -17.60 -4.09
CA HIS A 205 1.73 -18.67 -3.11
C HIS A 205 0.43 -19.38 -2.70
N VAL A 206 -0.74 -18.80 -2.95
CA VAL A 206 -2.05 -19.44 -2.69
C VAL A 206 -2.41 -20.48 -3.75
N GLN A 207 -1.94 -20.34 -4.99
CA GLN A 207 -2.25 -21.26 -6.11
C GLN A 207 -1.04 -21.49 -7.03
N PRO A 208 -0.17 -22.48 -6.72
CA PRO A 208 0.99 -22.80 -7.56
C PRO A 208 0.63 -23.47 -8.90
N SER A 209 -0.63 -23.83 -9.14
CA SER A 209 -1.09 -24.53 -10.37
C SER A 209 -1.36 -23.61 -11.57
N LEU A 210 -1.23 -22.29 -11.43
CA LEU A 210 -1.44 -21.34 -12.52
C LEU A 210 -0.19 -21.24 -13.43
N PRO A 211 -0.33 -21.30 -14.77
CA PRO A 211 0.80 -21.14 -15.67
C PRO A 211 1.38 -19.73 -15.57
N LEU A 212 2.67 -19.70 -15.21
CA LEU A 212 3.59 -18.59 -15.03
C LEU A 212 3.43 -17.40 -16.01
N ARG A 213 2.98 -17.67 -17.25
CA ARG A 213 2.96 -16.70 -18.34
C ARG A 213 2.07 -15.48 -18.08
N TYR A 214 0.90 -15.61 -17.46
CA TYR A 214 -0.04 -14.48 -17.40
C TYR A 214 0.29 -13.45 -16.29
N TYR A 215 0.88 -13.90 -15.17
CA TYR A 215 1.23 -13.01 -14.06
C TYR A 215 2.64 -12.43 -14.18
N LEU A 216 3.60 -13.19 -14.72
CA LEU A 216 4.96 -12.67 -14.93
C LEU A 216 5.07 -11.75 -16.15
N LEU A 217 4.27 -11.93 -17.22
CA LEU A 217 4.25 -10.96 -18.32
C LEU A 217 3.71 -9.59 -17.89
N GLY A 218 2.97 -9.49 -16.79
CA GLY A 218 2.64 -8.21 -16.16
C GLY A 218 3.76 -7.75 -15.23
N GLY A 219 4.05 -8.52 -14.17
CA GLY A 219 4.97 -8.11 -13.10
C GLY A 219 6.45 -8.06 -13.49
N TRP A 220 6.94 -9.01 -14.29
CA TRP A 220 8.34 -9.03 -14.75
C TRP A 220 8.56 -8.17 -15.98
N VAL A 221 7.57 -7.98 -16.86
CA VAL A 221 7.68 -6.95 -17.90
C VAL A 221 7.69 -5.58 -17.24
N LEU A 222 6.94 -5.36 -16.16
CA LEU A 222 7.01 -4.10 -15.40
C LEU A 222 8.34 -3.93 -14.65
N ALA A 223 8.87 -4.98 -14.03
CA ALA A 223 10.18 -4.96 -13.39
C ALA A 223 11.35 -4.86 -14.39
N ALA A 224 11.22 -5.48 -15.58
CA ALA A 224 12.20 -5.41 -16.65
C ALA A 224 12.13 -4.07 -17.39
N LEU A 225 10.94 -3.51 -17.62
CA LEU A 225 10.76 -2.14 -18.09
C LEU A 225 11.33 -1.16 -17.08
N TYR A 226 11.17 -1.41 -15.77
CA TYR A 226 11.80 -0.63 -14.70
C TYR A 226 13.33 -0.72 -14.70
N ALA A 227 13.91 -1.91 -14.92
CA ALA A 227 15.35 -2.10 -15.01
C ALA A 227 15.97 -1.50 -16.29
N VAL A 228 15.32 -1.69 -17.45
CA VAL A 228 15.72 -1.08 -18.73
C VAL A 228 15.60 0.44 -18.65
N PHE A 229 14.59 0.96 -17.95
CA PHE A 229 14.40 2.38 -17.74
C PHE A 229 15.47 3.01 -16.82
N GLN A 230 15.82 2.35 -15.70
CA GLN A 230 16.93 2.76 -14.83
C GLN A 230 18.26 2.85 -15.60
N TYR A 231 18.50 1.91 -16.52
CA TYR A 231 19.71 1.88 -17.35
C TYR A 231 19.74 3.03 -18.38
N VAL A 232 18.62 3.33 -19.05
CA VAL A 232 18.55 4.43 -20.03
C VAL A 232 18.61 5.82 -19.37
N VAL A 233 18.13 5.97 -18.14
CA VAL A 233 18.11 7.26 -17.42
C VAL A 233 19.42 7.58 -16.68
N MET A 234 20.19 6.57 -16.27
CA MET A 234 21.50 6.80 -15.64
C MET A 234 22.64 7.01 -16.64
N PHE A 235 22.48 6.57 -17.90
CA PHE A 235 23.56 6.56 -18.89
C PHE A 235 23.19 7.22 -20.24
N GLY A 236 22.02 7.88 -20.32
CA GLY A 236 21.52 8.57 -21.52
C GLY A 236 21.16 10.03 -21.26
#